data_AF-A0A7X8W560-F1
#
_entry.id   AF-A0A7X8W560-F1
#
_cell.length_a   1.000
_cell.length_b   1.000
_cell.length_c   1.000
_cell.angle_alpha   90.00
_cell.angle_beta   90.00
_cell.angle_gamma   90.00
#
_symmetry.space_group_name_H-M   'P 1'
#
loop_
_entity.id
_entity.type
_entity.pdbx_description
1 polymer ?
#
loop_
_entity_poly.entity_id
_entity_poly.type
_entity_poly.pdbx_seq_one_letter_code
_entity_poly.pdbx_strand_id
1 'polypeptide(L)'
;MSEGGKIVGYRVPIYSLSNQMKGLKAIYTNGANNLYPYYVANSVNGSPIGKRSHNLNSDYIAGNLNVEDVIVNQKDEVYLSSLILDCAKDVSLQGGFFIHISYGLDENGNFVKKSFTHFPFENCRVSKKDDDGYWNFVYVDDFYGKSKITSRLNEDNYYYRYNPSNSAIEAQIKKDAKLRGLPTEGEGWLIEALRVYRGQVRFMRMTSEFPYPVSPVDSVLMDCNVDYFTSKYNIEQSGYGFMGKTVVFVKNNPDAEGEHGEFMQFIGADNSGGLYIQPLPDGMDAGDVFEIKTFQSQFDDKLQKATHARNKENIYGAFDNIPNLLVESGSGALFGSNPETFILAKEFYSEQTQKKREFLNKSLSDTLGIEFKLKGYERKDTAEL
;
A
#
# COMPACT_ATOMS: atom_id res chain seq x y z
N MET A 1 9.01 -39.71 -6.85
CA MET A 1 7.67 -39.20 -7.22
C MET A 1 7.31 -38.13 -6.21
N SER A 2 7.62 -36.88 -6.54
CA SER A 2 7.35 -35.72 -5.68
C SER A 2 5.89 -35.32 -5.83
N GLU A 3 5.17 -35.27 -4.71
CA GLU A 3 3.79 -34.81 -4.67
C GLU A 3 3.70 -33.38 -5.20
N GLY A 4 2.86 -33.22 -6.22
CA GLY A 4 2.60 -31.96 -6.88
C GLY A 4 2.11 -30.91 -5.90
N GLY A 5 2.81 -29.77 -5.86
CA GLY A 5 2.37 -28.56 -5.20
C GLY A 5 1.01 -28.14 -5.74
N LYS A 6 -0.04 -28.36 -4.95
CA LYS A 6 -1.35 -27.77 -5.21
C LYS A 6 -1.20 -26.27 -5.10
N ILE A 7 -1.40 -25.57 -6.22
CA ILE A 7 -1.71 -24.14 -6.23
C ILE A 7 -3.11 -24.03 -5.60
N VAL A 8 -3.14 -23.89 -4.27
CA VAL A 8 -4.38 -23.56 -3.56
C VAL A 8 -4.67 -22.11 -3.90
N GLY A 9 -5.68 -21.88 -4.74
CA GLY A 9 -6.26 -20.57 -4.93
C GLY A 9 -6.73 -20.06 -3.57
N TYR A 10 -5.95 -19.18 -2.94
CA TYR A 10 -6.32 -18.55 -1.69
C TYR A 10 -7.45 -17.57 -1.97
N ARG A 11 -8.70 -18.03 -1.93
CA ARG A 11 -9.79 -17.17 -1.43
C ARG A 11 -9.54 -17.02 0.06
N VAL A 12 -8.72 -16.04 0.43
CA VAL A 12 -8.57 -15.66 1.83
C VAL A 12 -9.93 -15.16 2.29
N PRO A 13 -10.54 -15.74 3.34
CA PRO A 13 -11.74 -15.16 3.94
C PRO A 13 -11.45 -13.68 4.27
N ILE A 14 -12.27 -12.77 3.73
CA ILE A 14 -12.13 -11.31 3.88
C ILE A 14 -12.06 -10.92 5.37
N TYR A 15 -12.64 -11.73 6.24
CA TYR A 15 -12.43 -11.69 7.69
C TYR A 15 -12.63 -13.09 8.28
N SER A 16 -12.02 -13.34 9.44
CA SER A 16 -12.36 -14.49 10.28
C SER A 16 -12.71 -14.02 11.68
N LEU A 17 -13.57 -14.76 12.37
CA LEU A 17 -13.84 -14.49 13.78
C LEU A 17 -12.66 -15.02 14.60
N SER A 18 -11.92 -14.14 15.28
CA SER A 18 -11.09 -14.59 16.39
C SER A 18 -12.01 -14.91 17.58
N ASN A 19 -12.50 -16.15 17.60
CA ASN A 19 -13.19 -16.71 18.76
C ASN A 19 -12.15 -17.38 19.65
N GLN A 20 -11.36 -16.59 20.38
CA GLN A 20 -10.71 -16.99 21.64
C GLN A 20 -9.82 -15.86 22.16
N MET A 21 -10.38 -14.96 22.97
CA MET A 21 -9.58 -14.23 23.97
C MET A 21 -10.37 -14.20 25.27
N LYS A 22 -10.04 -15.10 26.19
CA LYS A 22 -10.50 -14.98 27.58
C LYS A 22 -9.90 -13.69 28.16
N GLY A 23 -10.76 -12.74 28.54
CA GLY A 23 -10.38 -11.57 29.33
C GLY A 23 -10.13 -10.27 28.58
N LEU A 24 -10.23 -10.22 27.23
CA LEU A 24 -10.07 -8.99 26.46
C LEU A 24 -11.26 -8.74 25.52
N LYS A 25 -11.64 -7.47 25.40
CA LYS A 25 -12.77 -7.04 24.57
C LYS A 25 -12.52 -7.48 23.13
N ALA A 26 -13.43 -8.28 22.58
CA ALA A 26 -13.23 -8.90 21.28
C ALA A 26 -13.14 -7.84 20.15
N ILE A 27 -12.15 -7.97 19.28
CA ILE A 27 -11.95 -7.14 18.07
C ILE A 27 -12.25 -7.95 16.81
N TYR A 28 -12.65 -7.29 15.73
CA TYR A 28 -12.73 -7.92 14.40
C TYR A 28 -11.32 -8.00 13.80
N THR A 29 -10.91 -9.19 13.36
CA THR A 29 -9.69 -9.31 12.54
C THR A 29 -9.99 -8.86 11.12
N ASN A 30 -8.99 -8.27 10.46
CA ASN A 30 -9.10 -7.88 9.06
C ASN A 30 -8.40 -8.94 8.18
N GLY A 31 -9.19 -9.78 7.50
CA GLY A 31 -8.71 -11.03 6.91
C GLY A 31 -8.68 -12.20 7.89
N ALA A 32 -8.47 -13.41 7.33
CA ALA A 32 -8.39 -14.65 8.09
C ALA A 32 -7.20 -14.72 9.06
N ASN A 33 -6.11 -14.02 8.74
CA ASN A 33 -4.89 -13.96 9.56
C ASN A 33 -4.62 -12.54 10.10
N ASN A 34 -5.62 -11.65 10.09
CA ASN A 34 -5.48 -10.25 10.48
C ASN A 34 -4.54 -9.38 9.60
N LEU A 35 -3.90 -9.95 8.58
CA LEU A 35 -2.87 -9.29 7.78
C LEU A 35 -3.38 -8.79 6.42
N TYR A 36 -4.69 -8.82 6.17
CA TYR A 36 -5.22 -8.41 4.87
C TYR A 36 -4.81 -6.99 4.45
N PRO A 37 -4.86 -5.96 5.34
CA PRO A 37 -4.38 -4.63 5.00
C PRO A 37 -2.91 -4.59 4.57
N TYR A 38 -2.04 -5.29 5.29
CA TYR A 38 -0.61 -5.40 4.95
C TYR A 38 -0.40 -6.16 3.65
N TYR A 39 -1.19 -7.21 3.38
CA TYR A 39 -1.12 -7.94 2.12
C TYR A 39 -1.42 -7.02 0.94
N VAL A 40 -2.51 -6.24 1.03
CA VAL A 40 -2.87 -5.22 0.02
C VAL A 40 -1.72 -4.22 -0.16
N ALA A 41 -1.26 -3.60 0.92
CA ALA A 41 -0.22 -2.58 0.87
C ALA A 41 1.10 -3.13 0.31
N ASN A 42 1.53 -4.32 0.73
CA ASN A 42 2.79 -4.93 0.27
C ASN A 42 2.71 -5.36 -1.20
N SER A 43 1.59 -5.94 -1.64
CA SER A 43 1.40 -6.33 -3.04
C SER A 43 1.44 -5.12 -3.97
N VAL A 44 0.77 -4.02 -3.60
CA VAL A 44 0.79 -2.80 -4.41
C VAL A 44 2.15 -2.11 -4.36
N ASN A 45 2.78 -1.98 -3.18
CA ASN A 45 4.08 -1.33 -3.03
C ASN A 45 5.23 -2.12 -3.69
N GLY A 46 5.11 -3.45 -3.78
CA GLY A 46 6.07 -4.30 -4.47
C GLY A 46 5.98 -4.21 -6.00
N SER A 47 4.82 -3.83 -6.55
CA SER A 47 4.59 -3.67 -7.98
C SER A 47 4.97 -2.26 -8.44
N PRO A 48 5.93 -2.09 -9.38
CA PRO A 48 6.19 -0.78 -9.99
C PRO A 48 4.94 -0.12 -10.60
N ILE A 49 4.11 -0.90 -11.31
CA ILE A 49 2.86 -0.40 -11.91
C ILE A 49 1.85 -0.06 -10.82
N GLY A 50 1.66 -0.95 -9.84
CA GLY A 50 0.74 -0.79 -8.73
C GLY A 50 1.06 0.44 -7.89
N LYS A 51 2.31 0.60 -7.45
CA LYS A 51 2.76 1.75 -6.65
C LYS A 51 2.56 3.08 -7.39
N ARG A 52 2.88 3.11 -8.69
CA ARG A 52 2.68 4.31 -9.50
C ARG A 52 1.20 4.66 -9.66
N SER A 53 0.38 3.65 -9.90
CA SER A 53 -1.08 3.78 -10.04
C SER A 53 -1.71 4.28 -8.73
N HIS A 54 -1.29 3.71 -7.60
CA HIS A 54 -1.73 4.12 -6.27
C HIS A 54 -1.41 5.58 -5.97
N ASN A 55 -0.17 6.02 -6.23
CA ASN A 55 0.22 7.42 -6.01
C ASN A 55 -0.63 8.37 -6.85
N LEU A 56 -0.76 8.09 -8.16
CA LEU A 56 -1.55 8.93 -9.06
C LEU A 56 -3.03 8.96 -8.65
N ASN A 57 -3.61 7.81 -8.28
CA ASN A 57 -4.99 7.74 -7.79
C ASN A 57 -5.18 8.53 -6.50
N SER A 58 -4.27 8.40 -5.54
CA SER A 58 -4.32 9.12 -4.27
C SER A 58 -4.21 10.63 -4.46
N ASP A 59 -3.34 11.09 -5.37
CA ASP A 59 -3.21 12.52 -5.71
C ASP A 59 -4.50 13.08 -6.31
N TYR A 60 -5.14 12.33 -7.21
CA TYR A 60 -6.43 12.74 -7.78
C TYR A 60 -7.56 12.70 -6.75
N ILE A 61 -7.56 11.74 -5.82
CA ILE A 61 -8.54 11.68 -4.72
C ILE A 61 -8.35 12.85 -3.75
N ALA A 62 -7.11 13.18 -3.40
CA ALA A 62 -6.79 14.34 -2.56
C ALA A 62 -7.20 15.64 -3.26
N GLY A 63 -6.93 15.74 -4.57
CA GLY A 63 -7.25 16.90 -5.38
C GLY A 63 -6.54 18.16 -4.92
N ASN A 64 -7.05 19.31 -5.35
CA ASN A 64 -6.52 20.60 -4.94
C ASN A 64 -7.34 21.16 -3.77
N LEU A 65 -6.63 21.65 -2.76
CA LEU A 65 -7.22 22.37 -1.64
C LEU A 65 -7.60 23.79 -2.08
N ASN A 66 -8.81 24.23 -1.76
CA ASN A 66 -9.33 25.55 -2.08
C ASN A 66 -9.14 26.60 -0.96
N VAL A 67 -8.53 26.19 0.15
CA VAL A 67 -8.27 27.01 1.34
C VAL A 67 -6.78 27.04 1.62
N GLU A 68 -6.34 28.01 2.42
CA GLU A 68 -4.97 28.04 2.93
C GLU A 68 -4.67 26.76 3.72
N ASP A 69 -3.44 26.28 3.59
CA ASP A 69 -3.02 25.06 4.23
C ASP A 69 -2.72 25.31 5.71
N VAL A 70 -3.65 24.88 6.56
CA VAL A 70 -3.59 25.11 8.00
C VAL A 70 -2.92 23.94 8.72
N ILE A 71 -2.21 24.24 9.81
CA ILE A 71 -1.62 23.22 10.68
C ILE A 71 -2.74 22.57 11.50
N VAL A 72 -2.92 21.26 11.33
CA VAL A 72 -3.94 20.45 12.02
C VAL A 72 -3.38 19.66 13.20
N ASN A 73 -2.05 19.54 13.30
CA ASN A 73 -1.37 19.03 14.48
C ASN A 73 -0.07 19.80 14.70
N GLN A 74 -0.06 20.68 15.70
CA GLN A 74 1.10 21.51 16.04
C GLN A 74 2.31 20.71 16.54
N LYS A 75 2.08 19.53 17.14
CA LYS A 75 3.16 18.75 17.77
C LYS A 75 4.08 18.12 16.71
N ASP A 76 3.46 17.59 15.67
CA ASP A 76 4.13 16.85 14.60
C ASP A 76 4.19 17.66 13.28
N GLU A 77 3.86 18.96 13.36
CA GLU A 77 3.85 19.91 12.23
C GLU A 77 3.04 19.41 11.01
N VAL A 78 1.93 18.72 11.27
CA VAL A 78 1.09 18.15 10.20
C VAL A 78 0.16 19.22 9.64
N TYR A 79 0.27 19.45 8.34
CA TYR A 79 -0.60 20.33 7.57
C TYR A 79 -1.86 19.60 7.09
N LEU A 80 -2.94 20.36 6.86
CA LEU A 80 -4.21 19.83 6.37
C LEU A 80 -4.02 19.08 5.05
N SER A 81 -3.23 19.63 4.11
CA SER A 81 -2.91 19.00 2.83
C SER A 81 -2.25 17.62 2.99
N SER A 82 -1.32 17.50 3.94
CA SER A 82 -0.61 16.24 4.23
C SER A 82 -1.56 15.22 4.84
N LEU A 83 -2.40 15.64 5.79
CA LEU A 83 -3.43 14.78 6.38
C LEU A 83 -4.43 14.28 5.31
N ILE A 84 -4.88 15.16 4.41
CA ILE A 84 -5.77 14.80 3.30
C ILE A 84 -5.10 13.75 2.41
N LEU A 85 -3.83 13.97 2.04
CA LEU A 85 -3.09 13.06 1.17
C LEU A 85 -2.93 11.67 1.81
N ASP A 86 -2.59 11.60 3.09
CA ASP A 86 -2.43 10.31 3.78
C ASP A 86 -3.77 9.58 3.92
N CYS A 87 -4.86 10.30 4.20
CA CYS A 87 -6.20 9.72 4.17
C CYS A 87 -6.61 9.29 2.75
N ALA A 88 -6.21 10.03 1.71
CA ALA A 88 -6.49 9.69 0.31
C ALA A 88 -5.78 8.40 -0.11
N LYS A 89 -4.53 8.18 0.36
CA LYS A 89 -3.80 6.91 0.14
C LYS A 89 -4.55 5.73 0.74
N ASP A 90 -5.00 5.86 1.98
CA ASP A 90 -5.81 4.83 2.64
C ASP A 90 -7.15 4.58 1.92
N VAL A 91 -7.82 5.62 1.43
CA VAL A 91 -9.03 5.48 0.62
C VAL A 91 -8.74 4.74 -0.70
N SER A 92 -7.62 5.05 -1.36
CA SER A 92 -7.19 4.41 -2.60
C SER A 92 -6.97 2.90 -2.42
N LEU A 93 -6.26 2.50 -1.35
CA LEU A 93 -5.90 1.10 -1.10
C LEU A 93 -6.95 0.32 -0.32
N GLN A 94 -7.47 0.88 0.75
CA GLN A 94 -8.27 0.14 1.73
C GLN A 94 -9.76 0.50 1.63
N GLY A 95 -10.12 1.65 1.02
CA GLY A 95 -11.52 2.09 0.92
C GLY A 95 -12.06 2.74 2.20
N GLY A 96 -11.18 3.16 3.10
CA GLY A 96 -11.49 3.84 4.36
C GLY A 96 -10.22 4.27 5.07
N PHE A 97 -10.33 5.05 6.14
CA PHE A 97 -9.18 5.61 6.88
C PHE A 97 -9.53 5.86 8.36
N PHE A 98 -8.50 6.01 9.19
CA PHE A 98 -8.63 6.29 10.63
C PHE A 98 -7.99 7.63 10.99
N ILE A 99 -8.69 8.43 11.81
CA ILE A 99 -8.18 9.69 12.35
C ILE A 99 -8.28 9.66 13.87
N HIS A 100 -7.15 9.90 14.50
CA HIS A 100 -7.04 10.20 15.91
C HIS A 100 -7.29 11.68 16.18
N ILE A 101 -8.06 11.94 17.23
CA ILE A 101 -8.53 13.26 17.63
C ILE A 101 -8.15 13.46 19.09
N SER A 102 -7.28 14.44 19.33
CA SER A 102 -6.95 14.90 20.68
C SER A 102 -7.79 16.12 21.04
N TYR A 103 -8.13 16.23 22.32
CA TYR A 103 -8.97 17.30 22.84
C TYR A 103 -8.20 18.23 23.78
N GLY A 104 -8.62 19.48 23.83
CA GLY A 104 -8.23 20.49 24.81
C GLY A 104 -9.46 21.22 25.35
N LEU A 105 -9.22 22.31 26.07
CA LEU A 105 -10.27 23.20 26.57
C LEU A 105 -10.08 24.60 25.98
N ASP A 106 -11.18 25.28 25.69
CA ASP A 106 -11.17 26.73 25.42
C ASP A 106 -11.17 27.54 26.72
N GLU A 107 -11.11 28.87 26.60
CA GLU A 107 -11.16 29.81 27.73
C GLU A 107 -12.46 29.73 28.53
N ASN A 108 -13.52 29.17 27.94
CA ASN A 108 -14.84 29.01 28.54
C ASN A 108 -15.05 27.60 29.15
N GLY A 109 -14.02 26.74 29.11
CA GLY A 109 -14.08 25.37 29.62
C GLY A 109 -14.80 24.36 28.71
N ASN A 110 -15.10 24.70 27.46
CA ASN A 110 -15.66 23.77 26.48
C ASN A 110 -14.58 22.90 25.85
N PHE A 111 -14.93 21.66 25.51
CA PHE A 111 -14.04 20.77 24.78
C PHE A 111 -13.83 21.25 23.34
N VAL A 112 -12.57 21.47 22.99
CA VAL A 112 -12.15 21.81 21.63
C VAL A 112 -11.23 20.73 21.08
N LYS A 113 -11.32 20.45 19.78
CA LYS A 113 -10.42 19.51 19.10
C LYS A 113 -9.09 20.22 18.90
N LYS A 114 -7.99 19.64 19.39
CA LYS A 114 -6.66 20.27 19.42
C LYS A 114 -5.75 19.78 18.31
N SER A 115 -5.75 18.47 18.05
CA SER A 115 -4.90 17.90 17.02
C SER A 115 -5.57 16.71 16.34
N PHE A 116 -5.22 16.54 15.07
CA PHE A 116 -5.70 15.48 14.21
C PHE A 116 -4.51 14.71 13.65
N THR A 117 -4.50 13.39 13.85
CA THR A 117 -3.40 12.53 13.39
C THR A 117 -3.99 11.39 12.59
N HIS A 118 -3.45 11.14 11.39
CA HIS A 118 -3.75 9.96 10.62
C HIS A 118 -3.13 8.73 11.32
N PHE A 119 -3.94 7.69 11.52
CA PHE A 119 -3.43 6.40 11.93
C PHE A 119 -3.43 5.45 10.74
N PRO A 120 -2.30 4.80 10.43
CA PRO A 120 -2.23 3.84 9.33
C PRO A 120 -3.31 2.77 9.47
N PHE A 121 -4.03 2.52 8.37
CA PHE A 121 -5.12 1.57 8.34
C PHE A 121 -4.68 0.16 8.78
N GLU A 122 -3.46 -0.22 8.41
CA GLU A 122 -2.84 -1.51 8.71
C GLU A 122 -2.73 -1.77 10.22
N ASN A 123 -2.60 -0.70 11.01
CA ASN A 123 -2.40 -0.75 12.45
C ASN A 123 -3.70 -0.75 13.25
N CYS A 124 -4.84 -0.49 12.62
CA CYS A 124 -6.11 -0.23 13.32
C CYS A 124 -7.08 -1.41 13.25
N ARG A 125 -7.66 -1.81 14.39
CA ARG A 125 -8.73 -2.82 14.46
C ARG A 125 -9.93 -2.33 15.25
N VAL A 126 -11.14 -2.49 14.69
CA VAL A 126 -12.39 -2.11 15.35
C VAL A 126 -12.86 -3.19 16.31
N SER A 127 -13.49 -2.77 17.41
CA SER A 127 -14.14 -3.69 18.35
C SER A 127 -15.30 -4.43 17.71
N LYS A 128 -15.66 -5.58 18.28
CA LYS A 128 -16.97 -6.19 18.03
C LYS A 128 -18.07 -5.20 18.38
N LYS A 129 -19.19 -5.32 17.67
CA LYS A 129 -20.41 -4.60 18.00
C LYS A 129 -20.93 -5.10 19.35
N ASP A 130 -21.40 -4.19 20.18
CA ASP A 130 -22.23 -4.54 21.32
C ASP A 130 -23.65 -4.95 20.87
N ASP A 131 -24.50 -5.27 21.85
CA ASP A 131 -25.89 -5.68 21.63
C ASP A 131 -26.71 -4.60 20.92
N ASP A 132 -26.33 -3.33 21.05
CA ASP A 132 -26.92 -2.18 20.38
C ASP A 132 -26.36 -1.95 18.96
N GLY A 133 -25.40 -2.77 18.52
CA GLY A 133 -24.83 -2.72 17.18
C GLY A 133 -23.70 -1.71 16.99
N TYR A 134 -23.17 -1.13 18.08
CA TYR A 134 -22.12 -0.11 18.06
C TYR A 134 -20.73 -0.69 18.32
N TRP A 135 -19.74 -0.22 17.57
CA TRP A 135 -18.34 -0.40 17.95
C TRP A 135 -17.99 0.58 19.07
N ASN A 136 -17.24 0.11 20.06
CA ASN A 136 -16.92 0.85 21.28
C ASN A 136 -15.51 1.44 21.28
N PHE A 137 -14.57 0.79 20.60
CA PHE A 137 -13.17 1.19 20.60
C PHE A 137 -12.45 0.77 19.32
N VAL A 138 -11.30 1.40 19.07
CA VAL A 138 -10.33 1.03 18.04
C VAL A 138 -9.05 0.61 18.76
N TYR A 139 -8.56 -0.58 18.48
CA TYR A 139 -7.26 -1.05 18.95
C TYR A 139 -6.21 -0.70 17.91
N VAL A 140 -5.13 -0.05 18.32
CA VAL A 140 -4.05 0.43 17.45
C VAL A 140 -2.74 -0.20 17.88
N ASP A 141 -2.12 -0.98 17.00
CA ASP A 141 -0.86 -1.66 17.25
C ASP A 141 -0.18 -1.95 15.91
N ASP A 142 1.13 -2.15 15.93
CA ASP A 142 1.83 -2.64 14.75
C ASP A 142 1.56 -4.13 14.59
N PHE A 143 0.75 -4.50 13.58
CA PHE A 143 0.45 -5.89 13.28
C PHE A 143 1.40 -6.50 12.24
N TYR A 144 2.44 -5.78 11.81
CA TYR A 144 3.38 -6.29 10.82
C TYR A 144 4.02 -7.60 11.30
N GLY A 145 3.91 -8.65 10.49
CA GLY A 145 4.39 -10.00 10.83
C GLY A 145 3.61 -10.73 11.93
N LYS A 146 2.61 -10.09 12.57
CA LYS A 146 1.79 -10.69 13.64
C LYS A 146 0.51 -11.32 13.06
N SER A 147 0.67 -12.52 12.49
CA SER A 147 -0.43 -13.30 11.87
C SER A 147 -1.48 -13.82 12.86
N LYS A 148 -1.14 -13.85 14.15
CA LYS A 148 -2.07 -14.18 15.24
C LYS A 148 -1.99 -13.07 16.26
N ILE A 149 -3.14 -12.48 16.56
CA ILE A 149 -3.27 -11.60 17.71
C ILE A 149 -3.09 -12.48 18.95
N THR A 150 -1.92 -12.37 19.59
CA THR A 150 -1.63 -13.17 20.79
C THR A 150 -2.49 -12.68 21.96
N SER A 151 -2.75 -13.58 22.89
CA SER A 151 -3.85 -13.53 23.88
C SER A 151 -3.85 -12.37 24.89
N ARG A 152 -2.97 -11.37 24.76
CA ARG A 152 -2.95 -10.18 25.61
C ARG A 152 -2.73 -8.91 24.79
N LEU A 153 -3.83 -8.30 24.36
CA LEU A 153 -3.89 -6.95 23.82
C LEU A 153 -3.55 -5.94 24.93
N ASN A 154 -2.70 -4.96 24.65
CA ASN A 154 -2.32 -3.92 25.60
C ASN A 154 -3.48 -2.93 25.82
N GLU A 155 -3.86 -2.66 27.07
CA GLU A 155 -4.94 -1.71 27.41
C GLU A 155 -4.67 -0.27 26.95
N ASP A 156 -3.40 0.12 26.85
CA ASP A 156 -2.98 1.44 26.37
C ASP A 156 -3.24 1.64 24.87
N ASN A 157 -3.27 0.54 24.10
CA ASN A 157 -3.47 0.56 22.65
C ASN A 157 -4.95 0.68 22.26
N TYR A 158 -5.86 0.71 23.24
CA TYR A 158 -7.28 0.93 22.99
C TYR A 158 -7.58 2.43 22.96
N TYR A 159 -8.21 2.88 21.88
CA TYR A 159 -8.72 4.23 21.73
C TYR A 159 -10.24 4.22 21.71
N TYR A 160 -10.85 5.24 22.28
CA TYR A 160 -12.30 5.39 22.24
C TYR A 160 -12.78 5.65 20.82
N ARG A 161 -13.95 5.13 20.46
CA ARG A 161 -14.61 5.54 19.22
C ARG A 161 -14.98 7.02 19.30
N TYR A 162 -14.86 7.71 18.17
CA TYR A 162 -15.33 9.09 18.03
C TYR A 162 -16.80 9.25 18.42
N ASN A 163 -17.03 10.13 19.39
CA ASN A 163 -18.35 10.58 19.82
C ASN A 163 -18.26 12.08 20.12
N PRO A 164 -18.97 12.94 19.36
CA PRO A 164 -18.89 14.39 19.51
C PRO A 164 -19.60 14.92 20.77
N SER A 165 -20.30 14.09 21.53
CA SER A 165 -21.00 14.55 22.74
C SER A 165 -20.03 14.90 23.87
N ASN A 166 -20.14 16.13 24.40
CA ASN A 166 -19.35 16.59 25.55
C ASN A 166 -19.47 15.65 26.75
N SER A 167 -20.66 15.12 27.01
CA SER A 167 -20.91 14.16 28.10
C SER A 167 -20.11 12.86 27.92
N ALA A 168 -20.00 12.37 26.69
CA ALA A 168 -19.24 11.16 26.37
C ALA A 168 -17.73 11.42 26.50
N ILE A 169 -17.26 12.58 26.06
CA ILE A 169 -15.85 12.99 26.17
C ILE A 169 -15.45 13.08 27.64
N GLU A 170 -16.25 13.75 28.48
CA GLU A 170 -15.98 13.87 29.91
C GLU A 170 -15.96 12.50 30.61
N ALA A 171 -16.92 11.62 30.29
CA ALA A 171 -16.97 10.27 30.85
C ALA A 171 -15.73 9.44 30.48
N GLN A 172 -15.24 9.59 29.25
CA GLN A 172 -14.02 8.92 28.77
C GLN A 172 -12.76 9.46 29.45
N ILE A 173 -12.66 10.79 29.65
CA ILE A 173 -11.58 11.42 30.40
C ILE A 173 -11.54 10.92 31.84
N LYS A 174 -12.68 10.90 32.55
CA LYS A 174 -12.78 10.38 33.92
C LYS A 174 -12.30 8.94 34.02
N LYS A 175 -12.65 8.11 33.03
CA LYS A 175 -12.25 6.71 32.99
C LYS A 175 -10.74 6.54 32.87
N ASP A 176 -10.09 7.33 32.01
CA ASP A 176 -8.64 7.29 31.85
C ASP A 176 -7.89 7.90 33.05
N ALA A 177 -8.43 8.95 33.65
CA ALA A 177 -7.91 9.54 34.87
C ALA A 177 -7.92 8.53 36.02
N LYS A 178 -9.06 7.83 36.22
CA LYS A 178 -9.19 6.79 37.25
C LYS A 178 -8.22 5.63 37.03
N LEU A 179 -8.00 5.21 35.78
CA LEU A 179 -7.04 4.16 35.45
C LEU A 179 -5.60 4.54 35.85
N ARG A 180 -5.27 5.84 35.80
CA ARG A 180 -3.96 6.38 36.16
C ARG A 180 -3.89 6.95 37.58
N GLY A 181 -4.92 6.75 38.40
CA GLY A 181 -4.96 7.21 39.80
C GLY A 181 -5.05 8.73 39.98
N LEU A 182 -5.52 9.46 38.96
CA LEU A 182 -5.72 10.91 39.03
C LEU A 182 -7.09 11.27 39.63
N PRO A 183 -7.22 12.46 40.23
CA PRO A 183 -8.51 12.95 40.73
C PRO A 183 -9.52 13.11 39.58
N THR A 184 -10.79 12.80 39.87
CA THR A 184 -11.91 12.93 38.90
C THR A 184 -12.93 13.99 39.30
N GLU A 185 -12.67 14.71 40.39
CA GLU A 185 -13.54 15.73 40.99
C GLU A 185 -12.65 16.81 41.65
N GLY A 186 -13.20 18.01 41.87
CA GLY A 186 -12.49 19.15 42.48
C GLY A 186 -12.26 20.33 41.51
N GLU A 187 -11.44 21.30 41.89
CA GLU A 187 -10.99 22.35 40.96
C GLU A 187 -9.74 21.88 40.20
N GLY A 188 -9.69 22.14 38.90
CA GLY A 188 -8.51 21.84 38.07
C GLY A 188 -8.32 20.37 37.65
N TRP A 189 -9.08 19.41 38.21
CA TRP A 189 -8.92 17.98 37.89
C TRP A 189 -9.01 17.69 36.38
N LEU A 190 -9.86 18.42 35.66
CA LEU A 190 -10.09 18.22 34.23
C LEU A 190 -8.82 18.51 33.41
N ILE A 191 -8.03 19.51 33.82
CA ILE A 191 -6.78 19.88 33.13
C ILE A 191 -5.74 18.78 33.30
N GLU A 192 -5.62 18.20 34.49
CA GLU A 192 -4.70 17.08 34.75
C GLU A 192 -5.16 15.81 34.03
N ALA A 193 -6.46 15.52 34.08
CA ALA A 193 -7.06 14.35 33.43
C ALA A 193 -6.92 14.42 31.90
N LEU A 194 -7.03 15.61 31.30
CA LEU A 194 -6.84 15.81 29.85
C LEU A 194 -5.42 15.50 29.39
N ARG A 195 -4.40 15.71 30.21
CA ARG A 195 -3.00 15.41 29.84
C ARG A 195 -2.78 13.93 29.60
N VAL A 196 -3.54 13.09 30.29
CA VAL A 196 -3.43 11.63 30.17
C VAL A 196 -4.49 11.05 29.26
N TYR A 197 -5.51 11.82 28.89
CA TYR A 197 -6.57 11.36 28.02
C TYR A 197 -6.01 10.95 26.65
N ARG A 198 -6.27 9.70 26.25
CA ARG A 198 -5.77 9.13 24.98
C ARG A 198 -6.51 9.63 23.75
N GLY A 199 -7.61 10.37 23.90
CA GLY A 199 -8.40 10.89 22.77
C GLY A 199 -9.33 9.85 22.14
N GLN A 200 -9.87 10.19 20.98
CA GLN A 200 -10.81 9.36 20.23
C GLN A 200 -10.28 9.05 18.84
N VAL A 201 -10.74 7.94 18.24
CA VAL A 201 -10.47 7.59 16.85
C VAL A 201 -11.77 7.51 16.08
N ARG A 202 -11.83 8.25 14.96
CA ARG A 202 -12.90 8.13 13.98
C ARG A 202 -12.46 7.22 12.85
N PHE A 203 -13.26 6.20 12.59
CA PHE A 203 -13.09 5.30 11.44
C PHE A 203 -14.12 5.65 10.38
N MET A 204 -13.66 5.97 9.18
CA MET A 204 -14.50 6.29 8.03
C MET A 204 -14.29 5.24 6.95
N ARG A 205 -15.38 4.75 6.36
CA ARG A 205 -15.37 3.71 5.32
C ARG A 205 -16.36 4.06 4.22
N MET A 206 -15.99 3.77 2.98
CA MET A 206 -16.85 4.03 1.82
C MET A 206 -18.01 3.04 1.70
N THR A 207 -17.81 1.79 2.13
CA THR A 207 -18.80 0.72 2.03
C THR A 207 -19.20 0.24 3.43
N SER A 208 -20.50 -0.07 3.59
CA SER A 208 -21.05 -0.45 4.89
C SER A 208 -21.23 -1.96 5.11
N GLU A 209 -20.97 -2.76 4.07
CA GLU A 209 -21.28 -4.20 3.99
C GLU A 209 -20.59 -5.04 5.07
N PHE A 210 -19.29 -4.86 5.25
CA PHE A 210 -18.49 -5.60 6.23
C PHE A 210 -17.87 -4.65 7.26
N PRO A 211 -17.47 -5.13 8.46
CA PRO A 211 -16.84 -4.26 9.48
C PRO A 211 -15.71 -3.41 8.94
N TYR A 212 -14.91 -3.96 8.01
CA TYR A 212 -13.92 -3.23 7.23
C TYR A 212 -14.35 -3.18 5.75
N PRO A 213 -14.05 -2.10 5.03
CA PRO A 213 -14.23 -2.06 3.58
C PRO A 213 -13.35 -3.12 2.90
N VAL A 214 -13.84 -3.66 1.78
CA VAL A 214 -13.01 -4.43 0.85
C VAL A 214 -12.14 -3.43 0.08
N SER A 215 -10.85 -3.75 -0.05
CA SER A 215 -9.91 -2.96 -0.85
C SER A 215 -10.47 -2.72 -2.27
N PRO A 216 -10.48 -1.48 -2.79
CA PRO A 216 -10.88 -1.20 -4.17
C PRO A 216 -10.06 -1.98 -5.20
N VAL A 217 -8.84 -2.39 -4.84
CA VAL A 217 -7.88 -3.07 -5.72
C VAL A 217 -7.72 -4.56 -5.40
N ASP A 218 -8.61 -5.14 -4.58
CA ASP A 218 -8.59 -6.56 -4.20
C ASP A 218 -8.53 -7.48 -5.44
N SER A 219 -9.26 -7.11 -6.50
CA SER A 219 -9.35 -7.88 -7.75
C SER A 219 -8.03 -8.04 -8.50
N VAL A 220 -7.05 -7.15 -8.28
CA VAL A 220 -5.79 -7.10 -9.04
C VAL A 220 -4.55 -7.34 -8.19
N LEU A 221 -4.71 -7.73 -6.92
CA LEU A 221 -3.56 -8.01 -6.03
C LEU A 221 -2.63 -9.09 -6.60
N MET A 222 -3.19 -10.09 -7.29
CA MET A 222 -2.41 -11.13 -7.96
C MET A 222 -1.66 -10.59 -9.18
N ASP A 223 -2.25 -9.66 -9.93
CA ASP A 223 -1.57 -9.01 -11.06
C ASP A 223 -0.40 -8.15 -10.57
N CYS A 224 -0.56 -7.42 -9.46
CA CYS A 224 0.53 -6.71 -8.78
C CYS A 224 1.65 -7.66 -8.34
N ASN A 225 1.32 -8.83 -7.79
CA ASN A 225 2.32 -9.84 -7.44
C ASN A 225 3.05 -10.38 -8.67
N VAL A 226 2.35 -10.61 -9.79
CA VAL A 226 2.98 -11.04 -11.05
C VAL A 226 3.94 -9.97 -11.57
N ASP A 227 3.59 -8.69 -11.48
CA ASP A 227 4.48 -7.57 -11.85
C ASP A 227 5.75 -7.54 -10.96
N TYR A 228 5.59 -7.75 -9.65
CA TYR A 228 6.73 -7.89 -8.73
C TYR A 228 7.62 -9.10 -9.08
N PHE A 229 7.03 -10.28 -9.30
CA PHE A 229 7.79 -11.49 -9.63
C PHE A 229 8.46 -11.40 -11.00
N THR A 230 7.85 -10.71 -11.96
CA THR A 230 8.45 -10.38 -13.26
C THR A 230 9.72 -9.55 -13.06
N SER A 231 9.62 -8.49 -12.25
CA SER A 231 10.78 -7.65 -11.91
C SER A 231 11.90 -8.45 -11.22
N LYS A 232 11.52 -9.33 -10.28
CA LYS A 232 12.46 -10.23 -9.60
C LYS A 232 13.10 -11.23 -10.56
N TYR A 233 12.32 -11.86 -11.43
CA TYR A 233 12.80 -12.78 -12.46
C TYR A 233 13.80 -12.10 -13.38
N ASN A 234 13.52 -10.88 -13.83
CA ASN A 234 14.42 -10.11 -14.68
C ASN A 234 15.76 -9.84 -14.00
N ILE A 235 15.77 -9.49 -12.71
CA ILE A 235 17.00 -9.30 -11.92
C ILE A 235 17.75 -10.61 -11.75
N GLU A 236 17.07 -11.70 -11.39
CA GLU A 236 17.69 -13.00 -11.18
C GLU A 236 18.28 -13.58 -12.46
N GLN A 237 17.56 -13.48 -13.59
CA GLN A 237 18.09 -13.94 -14.87
C GLN A 237 19.19 -13.03 -15.41
N SER A 238 19.09 -11.71 -15.23
CA SER A 238 20.19 -10.83 -15.63
C SER A 238 21.43 -11.05 -14.77
N GLY A 239 21.27 -11.21 -13.45
CA GLY A 239 22.38 -11.31 -12.50
C GLY A 239 22.98 -12.70 -12.36
N TYR A 240 22.18 -13.76 -12.47
CA TYR A 240 22.57 -15.15 -12.22
C TYR A 240 22.12 -16.12 -13.33
N GLY A 241 21.48 -15.63 -14.40
CA GLY A 241 21.10 -16.47 -15.52
C GLY A 241 22.29 -16.93 -16.34
N PHE A 242 22.10 -18.04 -17.07
CA PHE A 242 23.07 -18.51 -18.05
C PHE A 242 23.05 -17.59 -19.27
N MET A 243 24.08 -16.76 -19.40
CA MET A 243 24.23 -15.86 -20.54
C MET A 243 24.74 -16.64 -21.75
N GLY A 244 24.28 -16.27 -22.95
CA GLY A 244 24.71 -16.92 -24.18
C GLY A 244 26.23 -16.85 -24.37
N LYS A 245 26.82 -17.95 -24.84
CA LYS A 245 28.28 -18.10 -25.01
C LYS A 245 28.60 -18.82 -26.32
N THR A 246 29.75 -18.47 -26.87
CA THR A 246 30.36 -19.21 -27.98
C THR A 246 31.44 -20.12 -27.41
N VAL A 247 31.27 -21.42 -27.61
CA VAL A 247 32.26 -22.44 -27.26
C VAL A 247 32.98 -22.85 -28.54
N VAL A 248 34.31 -22.83 -28.51
CA VAL A 248 35.17 -23.24 -29.63
C VAL A 248 35.94 -24.47 -29.21
N PHE A 249 35.80 -25.57 -29.94
CA PHE A 249 36.58 -26.78 -29.69
C PHE A 249 37.91 -26.71 -30.46
N VAL A 250 39.06 -26.88 -29.80
CA VAL A 250 40.42 -26.79 -30.40
C VAL A 250 41.26 -28.03 -30.04
N LYS A 251 42.32 -28.33 -30.79
CA LYS A 251 43.20 -29.49 -30.55
C LYS A 251 43.99 -29.38 -29.24
N ASN A 252 44.17 -30.52 -28.58
CA ASN A 252 44.67 -30.72 -27.22
C ASN A 252 45.96 -29.96 -26.85
N ASN A 253 46.02 -29.45 -25.61
CA ASN A 253 47.22 -28.94 -24.95
C ASN A 253 47.35 -29.68 -23.59
N PRO A 254 48.42 -30.45 -23.35
CA PRO A 254 48.48 -31.48 -22.29
C PRO A 254 48.53 -31.00 -20.82
N ASP A 255 48.36 -29.71 -20.54
CA ASP A 255 48.53 -29.13 -19.18
C ASP A 255 47.23 -28.66 -18.49
N ALA A 256 46.03 -29.05 -18.97
CA ALA A 256 44.76 -28.55 -18.44
C ALA A 256 44.15 -29.45 -17.33
N GLU A 257 44.64 -29.32 -16.09
CA GLU A 257 43.91 -29.80 -14.90
C GLU A 257 42.98 -28.69 -14.36
N GLY A 258 41.64 -28.89 -14.43
CA GLY A 258 40.68 -28.16 -13.58
C GLY A 258 39.43 -27.55 -14.23
N GLU A 259 38.59 -28.31 -14.94
CA GLU A 259 37.46 -27.73 -15.71
C GLU A 259 36.19 -27.37 -14.89
N HIS A 260 36.05 -27.84 -13.64
CA HIS A 260 34.82 -27.58 -12.86
C HIS A 260 34.68 -26.13 -12.34
N GLY A 261 35.79 -25.39 -12.20
CA GLY A 261 35.77 -23.99 -11.74
C GLY A 261 35.40 -22.98 -12.84
N GLU A 262 35.58 -23.35 -14.10
CA GLU A 262 35.43 -22.44 -15.25
C GLU A 262 33.97 -22.24 -15.65
N PHE A 263 33.11 -23.25 -15.48
CA PHE A 263 31.66 -23.11 -15.72
C PHE A 263 30.97 -22.13 -14.77
N MET A 264 31.50 -21.93 -13.55
CA MET A 264 30.99 -20.90 -12.62
C MET A 264 31.22 -19.48 -13.16
N GLN A 265 32.21 -19.29 -14.03
CA GLN A 265 32.44 -18.02 -14.74
C GLN A 265 31.41 -17.77 -15.84
N PHE A 266 30.50 -18.71 -16.14
CA PHE A 266 29.45 -18.52 -17.15
C PHE A 266 28.16 -17.91 -16.59
N ILE A 267 28.10 -17.74 -15.28
CA ILE A 267 26.93 -17.24 -14.56
C ILE A 267 27.04 -15.71 -14.41
N GLY A 268 26.00 -14.99 -14.83
CA GLY A 268 25.80 -13.58 -14.53
C GLY A 268 26.25 -12.56 -15.58
N ALA A 269 25.66 -11.36 -15.49
CA ALA A 269 25.87 -10.25 -16.43
C ALA A 269 27.33 -9.81 -16.55
N ASP A 270 28.08 -9.78 -15.45
CA ASP A 270 29.50 -9.35 -15.46
C ASP A 270 30.40 -10.29 -16.27
N ASN A 271 29.93 -11.51 -16.52
CA ASN A 271 30.63 -12.49 -17.31
C ASN A 271 30.15 -12.54 -18.77
N SER A 272 29.31 -11.61 -19.24
CA SER A 272 28.70 -11.58 -20.58
C SER A 272 29.70 -11.19 -21.70
N GLY A 273 30.71 -12.03 -21.96
CA GLY A 273 31.57 -11.92 -23.14
C GLY A 273 32.56 -13.07 -23.37
N GLY A 274 32.69 -13.99 -22.41
CA GLY A 274 33.65 -15.10 -22.49
C GLY A 274 33.54 -16.00 -23.72
N LEU A 275 34.70 -16.32 -24.29
CA LEU A 275 34.92 -17.41 -25.24
C LEU A 275 35.47 -18.59 -24.44
N TYR A 276 34.81 -19.75 -24.51
CA TYR A 276 35.32 -20.96 -23.88
C TYR A 276 35.97 -21.86 -24.92
N ILE A 277 37.21 -22.29 -24.66
CA ILE A 277 37.96 -23.16 -25.56
C ILE A 277 38.10 -24.54 -24.91
N GLN A 278 37.40 -25.53 -25.44
CA GLN A 278 37.48 -26.91 -24.95
C GLN A 278 38.48 -27.71 -25.81
N PRO A 279 39.53 -28.30 -25.22
CA PRO A 279 40.40 -29.22 -25.95
C PRO A 279 39.70 -30.56 -26.22
N LEU A 280 39.90 -31.14 -27.42
CA LEU A 280 39.39 -32.47 -27.77
C LEU A 280 40.29 -33.61 -27.24
N PRO A 281 39.72 -34.81 -26.96
CA PRO A 281 40.49 -36.00 -26.63
C PRO A 281 41.42 -36.43 -27.77
N ASP A 282 42.60 -36.98 -27.44
CA ASP A 282 43.59 -37.40 -28.43
C ASP A 282 43.06 -38.52 -29.36
N GLY A 283 43.27 -38.34 -30.67
CA GLY A 283 42.97 -39.35 -31.70
C GLY A 283 41.90 -38.96 -32.75
N MET A 284 41.32 -37.77 -32.68
CA MET A 284 40.41 -37.23 -33.72
C MET A 284 41.14 -36.31 -34.72
N ASP A 285 40.79 -36.42 -36.01
CA ASP A 285 41.43 -35.67 -37.10
C ASP A 285 40.86 -34.25 -37.25
N ALA A 286 41.72 -33.28 -37.58
CA ALA A 286 41.42 -31.84 -37.46
C ALA A 286 40.46 -31.31 -38.55
N GLY A 287 40.24 -32.07 -39.62
CA GLY A 287 39.34 -31.70 -40.73
C GLY A 287 37.85 -31.83 -40.40
N ASP A 288 37.48 -32.58 -39.35
CA ASP A 288 36.10 -32.99 -39.12
C ASP A 288 35.38 -32.26 -37.95
N VAL A 289 36.08 -31.45 -37.13
CA VAL A 289 35.49 -31.00 -35.84
C VAL A 289 35.91 -29.57 -35.40
N PHE A 290 36.12 -28.63 -36.33
CA PHE A 290 36.04 -27.21 -35.95
C PHE A 290 34.56 -26.83 -35.79
N GLU A 291 34.01 -27.10 -34.61
CA GLU A 291 32.61 -26.81 -34.31
C GLU A 291 32.53 -25.58 -33.40
N ILE A 292 31.91 -24.51 -33.90
CA ILE A 292 31.54 -23.37 -33.08
C ILE A 292 30.11 -23.63 -32.60
N LYS A 293 29.95 -23.97 -31.32
CA LYS A 293 28.62 -24.10 -30.71
C LYS A 293 28.31 -22.84 -29.92
N THR A 294 27.29 -22.11 -30.37
CA THR A 294 26.73 -21.00 -29.61
C THR A 294 25.58 -21.52 -28.76
N PHE A 295 25.72 -21.45 -27.45
CA PHE A 295 24.61 -21.63 -26.54
C PHE A 295 23.83 -20.32 -26.46
N GLN A 296 22.53 -20.39 -26.77
CA GLN A 296 21.67 -19.21 -26.66
C GLN A 296 21.40 -18.89 -25.19
N SER A 297 21.28 -17.59 -24.89
CA SER A 297 20.83 -17.13 -23.58
C SER A 297 19.45 -17.72 -23.28
N GLN A 298 19.23 -18.17 -22.04
CA GLN A 298 17.90 -18.60 -21.61
C GLN A 298 16.97 -17.41 -21.29
N PHE A 299 17.52 -16.21 -21.19
CA PHE A 299 16.76 -15.00 -20.92
C PHE A 299 16.18 -14.42 -22.21
N ASP A 300 14.84 -14.50 -22.35
CA ASP A 300 14.08 -13.78 -23.38
C ASP A 300 13.14 -12.77 -22.71
N ASP A 301 13.50 -11.48 -22.79
CA ASP A 301 12.70 -10.35 -22.30
C ASP A 301 11.30 -10.29 -22.95
N LYS A 302 11.16 -10.82 -24.19
CA LYS A 302 9.87 -10.79 -24.89
C LYS A 302 8.85 -11.77 -24.33
N LEU A 303 9.30 -12.79 -23.59
CA LEU A 303 8.44 -13.86 -23.08
C LEU A 303 7.33 -13.34 -22.16
N GLN A 304 7.56 -12.22 -21.48
CA GLN A 304 6.63 -11.65 -20.50
C GLN A 304 5.87 -10.41 -21.00
N LYS A 305 6.12 -9.97 -22.23
CA LYS A 305 5.56 -8.70 -22.76
C LYS A 305 4.04 -8.67 -22.78
N ALA A 306 3.39 -9.76 -23.22
CA ALA A 306 1.93 -9.85 -23.27
C ALA A 306 1.31 -9.89 -21.87
N THR A 307 1.93 -10.61 -20.93
CA THR A 307 1.51 -10.67 -19.53
C THR A 307 1.62 -9.30 -18.87
N HIS A 308 2.75 -8.61 -19.05
CA HIS A 308 2.95 -7.27 -18.50
C HIS A 308 1.92 -6.26 -19.06
N ALA A 309 1.62 -6.31 -20.36
CA ALA A 309 0.60 -5.45 -20.96
C ALA A 309 -0.80 -5.68 -20.34
N ARG A 310 -1.22 -6.95 -20.20
CA ARG A 310 -2.50 -7.30 -19.58
C ARG A 310 -2.55 -6.89 -18.10
N ASN A 311 -1.50 -7.17 -17.34
CA ASN A 311 -1.44 -6.81 -15.93
C ASN A 311 -1.54 -5.29 -15.75
N LYS A 312 -0.86 -4.52 -16.61
CA LYS A 312 -0.97 -3.06 -16.64
C LYS A 312 -2.41 -2.59 -16.82
N GLU A 313 -3.11 -3.13 -17.82
CA GLU A 313 -4.51 -2.77 -18.09
C GLU A 313 -5.43 -3.11 -16.91
N ASN A 314 -5.28 -4.30 -16.31
CA ASN A 314 -6.04 -4.70 -15.14
C ASN A 314 -5.78 -3.75 -13.95
N ILE A 315 -4.52 -3.48 -13.64
CA ILE A 315 -4.12 -2.61 -12.52
C ILE A 315 -4.69 -1.19 -12.74
N TYR A 316 -4.51 -0.61 -13.93
CA TYR A 316 -5.06 0.71 -14.24
C TYR A 316 -6.59 0.74 -14.15
N GLY A 317 -7.27 -0.33 -14.60
CA GLY A 317 -8.71 -0.49 -14.46
C GLY A 317 -9.17 -0.45 -13.00
N ALA A 318 -8.45 -1.14 -12.10
CA ALA A 318 -8.78 -1.19 -10.67
C ALA A 318 -8.55 0.14 -9.93
N PHE A 319 -7.60 0.97 -10.37
CA PHE A 319 -7.36 2.30 -9.82
C PHE A 319 -8.24 3.36 -10.51
N ASP A 320 -9.54 3.09 -10.63
CA ASP A 320 -10.56 3.97 -11.23
C ASP A 320 -10.32 4.29 -12.73
N ASN A 321 -9.88 3.29 -13.50
CA ASN A 321 -9.63 3.39 -14.95
C ASN A 321 -8.61 4.47 -15.33
N ILE A 322 -7.39 4.37 -14.79
CA ILE A 322 -6.30 5.30 -15.13
C ILE A 322 -6.07 5.32 -16.65
N PRO A 323 -6.18 6.48 -17.31
CA PRO A 323 -5.78 6.60 -18.71
C PRO A 323 -4.28 6.37 -18.86
N ASN A 324 -3.87 5.48 -19.77
CA ASN A 324 -2.46 5.20 -20.07
C ASN A 324 -1.63 6.48 -20.28
N LEU A 325 -2.21 7.48 -20.95
CA LEU A 325 -1.57 8.75 -21.27
C LEU A 325 -1.15 9.58 -20.04
N LEU A 326 -1.78 9.38 -18.88
CA LEU A 326 -1.40 10.07 -17.64
C LEU A 326 -0.17 9.44 -16.97
N VAL A 327 0.20 8.23 -17.38
CA VAL A 327 1.26 7.44 -16.77
C VAL A 327 2.41 7.25 -17.76
N GLU A 328 2.14 6.92 -19.00
CA GLU A 328 3.18 6.67 -20.00
C GLU A 328 3.49 7.92 -20.80
N SER A 329 4.74 8.37 -20.75
CA SER A 329 5.28 9.30 -21.73
C SER A 329 5.43 8.52 -23.04
N GLY A 330 4.57 8.78 -24.03
CA GLY A 330 4.68 8.14 -25.34
C GLY A 330 6.10 8.27 -25.91
N SER A 331 6.62 7.21 -26.53
CA SER A 331 7.88 7.23 -27.26
C SER A 331 7.72 8.07 -28.53
N GLY A 332 7.87 9.39 -28.40
CA GLY A 332 7.77 10.37 -29.49
C GLY A 332 6.72 11.44 -29.20
N ALA A 333 7.19 12.58 -28.69
CA ALA A 333 6.42 13.75 -28.23
C ALA A 333 5.53 13.46 -27.01
N LEU A 334 5.81 14.17 -25.92
CA LEU A 334 5.19 14.06 -24.58
C LEU A 334 3.65 14.16 -24.56
N PHE A 335 3.00 14.47 -25.70
CA PHE A 335 1.55 14.61 -25.85
C PHE A 335 0.98 13.95 -27.12
N GLY A 336 1.79 13.28 -27.94
CA GLY A 336 1.42 13.03 -29.34
C GLY A 336 1.00 14.34 -30.03
N SER A 337 0.41 14.23 -31.22
CA SER A 337 -0.02 15.37 -32.03
C SER A 337 -1.23 16.15 -31.47
N ASN A 338 -1.79 15.81 -30.30
CA ASN A 338 -3.01 16.45 -29.78
C ASN A 338 -3.02 16.71 -28.26
N PRO A 339 -2.64 17.93 -27.80
CA PRO A 339 -2.74 18.38 -26.41
C PRO A 339 -4.14 18.27 -25.81
N GLU A 340 -5.20 18.35 -26.62
CA GLU A 340 -6.59 18.24 -26.16
C GLU A 340 -6.88 16.85 -25.58
N THR A 341 -6.30 15.80 -26.16
CA THR A 341 -6.50 14.43 -25.65
C THR A 341 -5.91 14.25 -24.25
N PHE A 342 -4.80 14.95 -23.95
CA PHE A 342 -4.23 14.93 -22.60
C PHE A 342 -5.09 15.67 -21.59
N ILE A 343 -5.69 16.80 -21.97
CA ILE A 343 -6.63 17.55 -21.13
C ILE A 343 -7.87 16.70 -20.84
N LEU A 344 -8.47 16.10 -21.88
CA LEU A 344 -9.63 15.21 -21.74
C LEU A 344 -9.31 14.00 -20.85
N ALA A 345 -8.10 13.45 -20.91
CA ALA A 345 -7.69 12.36 -20.02
C ALA A 345 -7.64 12.79 -18.54
N LYS A 346 -7.18 14.01 -18.25
CA LYS A 346 -7.19 14.57 -16.89
C LYS A 346 -8.61 14.82 -16.38
N GLU A 347 -9.48 15.34 -17.24
CA GLU A 347 -10.90 15.57 -16.93
C GLU A 347 -11.60 14.25 -16.61
N PHE A 348 -11.52 13.28 -17.52
CA PHE A 348 -12.07 11.94 -17.34
C PHE A 348 -11.60 11.31 -16.02
N TYR A 349 -10.29 11.32 -15.75
CA TYR A 349 -9.78 10.68 -14.53
C TYR A 349 -10.17 11.45 -13.25
N SER A 350 -10.34 12.77 -13.34
CA SER A 350 -10.88 13.58 -12.26
C SER A 350 -12.34 13.23 -11.93
N GLU A 351 -13.16 12.97 -12.95
CA GLU A 351 -14.55 12.50 -12.80
C GLU A 351 -14.60 11.11 -12.16
N GLN A 352 -13.75 10.18 -12.61
CA GLN A 352 -13.68 8.82 -12.09
C GLN A 352 -13.37 8.77 -10.58
N THR A 353 -12.55 9.70 -10.10
CA THR A 353 -12.13 9.80 -8.68
C THR A 353 -13.06 10.69 -7.84
N GLN A 354 -14.06 11.34 -8.44
CA GLN A 354 -14.93 12.32 -7.78
C GLN A 354 -15.63 11.76 -6.54
N LYS A 355 -16.21 10.56 -6.63
CA LYS A 355 -16.94 9.95 -5.50
C LYS A 355 -16.05 9.74 -4.28
N LYS A 356 -14.79 9.31 -4.49
CA LYS A 356 -13.80 9.11 -3.42
C LYS A 356 -13.37 10.44 -2.82
N ARG A 357 -13.16 11.46 -3.66
CA ARG A 357 -12.85 12.84 -3.25
C ARG A 357 -13.97 13.46 -2.42
N GLU A 358 -15.22 13.31 -2.84
CA GLU A 358 -16.39 13.80 -2.10
C GLU A 358 -16.55 13.09 -0.74
N PHE A 359 -16.36 11.77 -0.73
CA PHE A 359 -16.33 11.00 0.51
C PHE A 359 -15.25 11.51 1.47
N LEU A 360 -14.03 11.72 0.97
CA LEU A 360 -12.91 12.23 1.76
C LEU A 360 -13.21 13.64 2.29
N ASN A 361 -13.66 14.54 1.41
CA ASN A 361 -13.98 15.92 1.75
C ASN A 361 -15.04 16.00 2.85
N LYS A 362 -16.18 15.31 2.68
CA LYS A 362 -17.26 15.28 3.68
C LYS A 362 -16.78 14.68 4.99
N SER A 363 -16.08 13.54 4.91
CA SER A 363 -15.62 12.82 6.09
C SER A 363 -14.65 13.65 6.93
N LEU A 364 -13.71 14.33 6.28
CA LEU A 364 -12.74 15.19 6.95
C LEU A 364 -13.39 16.47 7.45
N SER A 365 -14.19 17.16 6.64
CA SER A 365 -14.89 18.38 7.08
C SER A 365 -15.73 18.12 8.34
N ASP A 366 -16.51 17.04 8.35
CA ASP A 366 -17.30 16.62 9.52
C ASP A 366 -16.43 16.27 10.75
N THR A 367 -15.21 15.78 10.53
CA THR A 367 -14.30 15.33 11.61
C THR A 367 -13.54 16.48 12.21
N LEU A 368 -12.99 17.34 11.35
CA LEU A 368 -12.18 18.48 11.73
C LEU A 368 -13.07 19.61 12.26
N GLY A 369 -14.31 19.74 11.76
CA GLY A 369 -15.14 20.92 11.97
C GLY A 369 -14.63 22.13 11.17
N ILE A 370 -13.91 21.87 10.09
CA ILE A 370 -13.35 22.87 9.17
C ILE A 370 -14.04 22.66 7.83
N GLU A 371 -14.66 23.69 7.28
CA GLU A 371 -15.25 23.62 5.95
C GLU A 371 -14.17 23.86 4.88
N PHE A 372 -14.01 22.90 3.98
CA PHE A 372 -13.17 23.04 2.80
C PHE A 372 -13.77 22.27 1.62
N LYS A 373 -13.19 22.46 0.43
CA LYS A 373 -13.59 21.76 -0.79
C LYS A 373 -12.37 21.26 -1.54
N LEU A 374 -12.31 19.94 -1.69
CA LEU A 374 -11.35 19.29 -2.56
C LEU A 374 -11.83 19.40 -4.00
N LYS A 375 -11.04 20.06 -4.85
CA LYS A 375 -11.38 20.27 -6.25
C LYS A 375 -10.74 19.24 -7.16
N GLY A 376 -11.52 18.87 -8.18
CA GLY A 376 -11.10 18.17 -9.39
C GLY A 376 -10.05 18.93 -10.19
N TYR A 377 -9.57 18.28 -11.24
CA TYR A 377 -9.04 19.01 -12.37
C TYR A 377 -10.19 19.79 -13.02
N GLU A 378 -10.08 21.12 -13.06
CA GLU A 378 -11.00 22.02 -13.75
C GLU A 378 -10.20 22.67 -14.89
N ARG A 379 -10.70 22.57 -16.13
CA ARG A 379 -10.12 23.31 -17.26
C ARG A 379 -10.31 24.79 -16.98
N LYS A 380 -9.21 25.54 -16.96
CA LYS A 380 -9.29 27.00 -17.02
C LYS A 380 -9.63 27.37 -18.45
N ASP A 381 -10.85 27.86 -18.67
CA ASP A 381 -11.17 28.50 -19.94
C ASP A 381 -10.24 29.70 -20.09
N THR A 382 -9.39 29.66 -21.10
CA THR A 382 -8.57 30.79 -21.55
C THR A 382 -9.50 31.82 -22.18
N ALA A 383 -10.26 32.53 -21.35
CA ALA A 383 -11.00 33.74 -21.73
C ALA A 383 -10.47 35.00 -21.02
N GLU A 384 -9.48 34.86 -20.14
CA GLU A 384 -8.78 35.97 -19.48
C GLU A 384 -7.27 35.84 -19.71
N LEU A 385 -6.81 36.32 -20.85
CA LEU A 385 -5.42 36.75 -21.09
C LEU A 385 -5.43 37.97 -22.01
#